data_AF-A0A7Z1ILT3-F1
#
_entry.id   AF-A0A7Z1ILT3-F1
#
_cell.length_a   1.000
_cell.length_b   1.000
_cell.length_c   1.000
_cell.angle_alpha   90.00
_cell.angle_beta   90.00
_cell.angle_gamma   90.00
#
_symmetry.space_group_name_H-M   'P 1'
#
loop_
_entity.id
_entity.type
_entity.pdbx_description
1 polymer ?
#
loop_
_entity_poly.entity_id
_entity_poly.type
_entity_poly.pdbx_seq_one_letter_code
_entity_poly.pdbx_strand_id
1 'polypeptide(L)' 'MAQVKIGWYQIEENWLSDGTVDVAISDRRTNELVAFQIDNLEDYDKVIQFLDTNRQIGVLSQLNVANGN' A
#
# COMPACT_ATOMS: atom_id res chain seq x y z
N MET A 1 13.76 2.69 -6.09
CA MET A 1 12.63 1.82 -5.75
C MET A 1 12.93 1.21 -4.39
N ALA A 2 12.19 1.62 -3.37
CA ALA A 2 12.27 1.00 -2.05
C ALA A 2 11.21 -0.11 -2.00
N GLN A 3 11.55 -1.22 -1.35
CA GLN A 3 10.64 -2.36 -1.20
C GLN A 3 10.50 -2.67 0.28
N VAL A 4 9.28 -2.55 0.79
CA VAL A 4 8.93 -2.85 2.19
C VAL A 4 8.08 -4.11 2.23
N LYS A 5 8.33 -4.97 3.21
CA LYS A 5 7.57 -6.22 3.40
C LYS A 5 6.89 -6.18 4.76
N ILE A 6 5.57 -6.33 4.78
CA ILE A 6 4.75 -6.36 5.99
C ILE A 6 3.94 -7.64 5.98
N GLY A 7 4.36 -8.64 6.77
CA GLY A 7 3.75 -9.97 6.75
C GLY A 7 3.81 -10.60 5.35
N TRP A 8 2.64 -10.85 4.75
CA TRP A 8 2.50 -11.41 3.40
C TRP A 8 2.41 -10.35 2.30
N TYR A 9 2.34 -9.08 2.69
CA TYR A 9 2.23 -7.96 1.76
C TYR A 9 3.61 -7.50 1.31
N GLN A 10 3.74 -7.27 0.01
CA GLN A 10 4.89 -6.63 -0.61
C GLN A 10 4.48 -5.24 -1.07
N ILE A 11 5.20 -4.23 -0.57
CA ILE A 11 5.00 -2.82 -0.86
C ILE A 11 6.17 -2.37 -1.71
N GLU A 12 5.88 -1.77 -2.86
CA GLU A 12 6.83 -1.16 -3.76
C GLU A 12 6.56 0.34 -3.81
N GLU A 13 7.59 1.12 -3.52
CA GLU A 13 7.51 2.57 -3.42
C GLU A 13 8.39 3.21 -4.50
N ASN A 14 7.78 4.12 -5.23
CA ASN A 14 8.47 4.93 -6.22
C ASN A 14 8.26 6.42 -5.90
N TRP A 15 9.34 7.07 -5.49
CA TRP A 15 9.37 8.49 -5.19
C TRP A 15 9.53 9.26 -6.50
N LEU A 16 8.50 10.02 -6.84
CA LEU A 16 8.49 10.89 -8.01
C LEU A 16 9.21 12.21 -7.69
N SER A 17 9.74 12.85 -8.72
CA SER A 17 10.57 14.07 -8.58
C SER A 17 9.76 15.30 -8.16
N ASP A 18 8.44 15.23 -8.21
CA ASP A 18 7.48 16.24 -7.77
C ASP A 18 7.17 16.13 -6.25
N GLY A 19 7.72 15.13 -5.57
CA GLY A 19 7.48 14.87 -4.15
C GLY A 19 6.35 13.87 -3.89
N THR A 20 5.70 13.38 -4.95
CA THR A 20 4.64 12.39 -4.82
C THR A 20 5.19 10.97 -4.71
N VAL A 21 4.48 10.08 -4.02
CA VAL A 21 4.90 8.68 -3.86
C VAL A 21 3.90 7.75 -4.51
N ASP A 22 4.33 7.01 -5.52
CA ASP A 22 3.56 5.88 -6.02
C ASP A 22 3.81 4.67 -5.11
N VAL A 23 2.73 4.11 -4.58
CA VAL A 23 2.76 2.95 -3.70
C VAL A 23 1.96 1.82 -4.33
N ALA A 24 2.63 0.69 -4.54
CA ALA A 24 2.01 -0.55 -5.02
C ALA A 24 2.10 -1.62 -3.93
N ILE A 25 0.97 -2.17 -3.52
CA ILE A 25 0.88 -3.19 -2.48
C ILE A 25 0.30 -4.46 -3.09
N SER A 26 1.02 -5.56 -2.94
CA SER A 26 0.61 -6.88 -3.43
C SER A 26 0.48 -7.90 -2.29
N ASP A 27 -0.59 -8.71 -2.32
CA ASP A 27 -0.72 -9.90 -1.49
C ASP A 27 -0.20 -11.11 -2.27
N ARG A 28 0.82 -11.77 -1.73
CA ARG A 28 1.37 -13.00 -2.36
C ARG A 28 0.46 -14.23 -2.20
N ARG A 29 -0.52 -14.21 -1.29
CA ARG A 29 -1.42 -15.33 -1.05
C ARG A 29 -2.61 -15.34 -2.00
N THR A 30 -3.22 -14.18 -2.21
CA THR A 30 -4.42 -14.01 -3.04
C THR A 30 -4.08 -13.50 -4.43
N ASN A 31 -2.83 -13.08 -4.67
CA ASN A 31 -2.37 -12.44 -5.90
C ASN A 31 -3.10 -11.10 -6.18
N GLU A 32 -3.65 -10.48 -5.13
CA GLU A 32 -4.27 -9.16 -5.19
C GLU A 32 -3.19 -8.08 -5.26
N LEU A 33 -3.45 -7.04 -6.06
CA LEU A 33 -2.58 -5.87 -6.22
C LEU A 33 -3.43 -4.61 -6.11
N VAL A 34 -3.00 -3.69 -5.27
CA VAL A 34 -3.60 -2.36 -5.13
C VAL A 34 -2.47 -1.36 -5.30
N ALA A 35 -2.63 -0.41 -6.22
CA ALA A 35 -1.67 0.67 -6.44
C ALA A 35 -2.38 2.01 -6.35
N PHE A 36 -1.76 2.96 -5.66
CA PHE A 36 -2.27 4.32 -5.50
C PHE A 36 -1.12 5.29 -5.30
N GLN A 37 -1.44 6.55 -5.53
CA GLN A 37 -0.52 7.67 -5.40
C GLN A 37 -0.80 8.38 -4.07
N ILE A 38 0.26 8.76 -3.37
CA ILE A 38 0.18 9.44 -2.07
C ILE A 38 0.88 10.79 -2.18
N ASP A 39 0.11 11.84 -1.94
CA ASP A 39 0.61 13.22 -1.88
C ASP A 39 1.01 13.63 -0.45
N ASN A 40 0.51 12.93 0.58
CA ASN A 40 0.75 13.23 2.00
C ASN A 40 1.27 12.01 2.78
N LEU A 41 2.41 12.18 3.48
CA LEU A 41 3.04 11.15 4.31
C LEU A 41 2.13 10.64 5.44
N GLU A 42 1.19 11.44 5.95
CA GLU A 42 0.26 10.98 6.98
C GLU A 42 -0.68 9.86 6.48
N ASP A 43 -1.07 9.90 5.20
CA ASP A 43 -1.92 8.85 4.63
C ASP A 43 -1.12 7.58 4.36
N TYR A 44 0.18 7.72 4.06
CA TYR A 44 1.08 6.58 4.00
C TYR A 44 1.20 5.88 5.36
N ASP A 45 1.38 6.60 6.46
CA ASP A 45 1.45 6.00 7.80
C ASP A 45 0.17 5.24 8.17
N LYS A 46 -1.01 5.75 7.80
CA LYS A 46 -2.29 5.04 8.01
C LYS A 46 -2.37 3.73 7.23
N VAL A 47 -1.89 3.72 5.98
CA VAL A 47 -1.82 2.51 5.14
C VAL A 47 -0.93 1.47 5.80
N ILE A 48 0.28 1.87 6.23
CA ILE A 48 1.22 0.98 6.89
C ILE A 48 0.64 0.40 8.19
N GLN A 49 0.00 1.23 9.01
CA GLN A 49 -0.69 0.77 10.23
C GLN A 49 -1.83 -0.21 9.93
N PHE A 50 -2.62 0.04 8.88
CA PHE A 50 -3.68 -0.87 8.46
C PHE A 50 -3.13 -2.22 8.01
N LEU A 51 -2.05 -2.22 7.21
CA LEU A 51 -1.39 -3.44 6.75
C LEU A 51 -0.79 -4.24 7.91
N ASP A 52 -0.13 -3.57 8.88
CA ASP A 52 0.41 -4.26 10.05
C ASP A 52 -0.69 -4.84 10.93
N THR A 53 -1.77 -4.10 11.15
CA THR A 53 -2.94 -4.57 11.92
C THR A 53 -3.60 -5.79 11.27
N ASN A 54 -3.67 -5.82 9.94
CA ASN A 54 -4.37 -6.87 9.19
C ASN A 54 -3.43 -7.84 8.46
N ARG A 55 -2.18 -7.95 8.90
CA ARG A 55 -1.12 -8.78 8.27
C ARG A 55 -1.44 -10.27 8.17
N GLN A 56 -2.50 -10.75 8.83
CA GLN A 56 -2.86 -12.17 8.90
C GLN A 56 -4.13 -12.54 8.11
N ILE A 57 -4.96 -11.56 7.74
CA ILE A 57 -6.35 -11.81 7.34
C ILE A 57 -6.59 -11.67 5.82
N GLY A 58 -5.68 -11.02 5.07
CA GLY A 58 -5.82 -10.85 3.62
C GLY A 58 -6.99 -9.90 3.31
N VAL A 59 -6.77 -8.61 3.55
CA VAL A 59 -7.82 -7.56 3.48
C VAL A 59 -7.50 -6.51 2.41
N LEU A 60 -6.61 -6.82 1.47
CA LEU A 60 -6.14 -5.86 0.48
C LEU A 60 -7.27 -5.33 -0.40
N SER A 61 -8.27 -6.15 -0.72
CA SER A 61 -9.51 -5.71 -1.39
C SER A 61 -10.36 -4.73 -0.59
N GLN A 62 -10.22 -4.68 0.74
CA GLN A 62 -10.87 -3.69 1.61
C GLN A 62 -10.06 -2.41 1.73
N LEU A 63 -8.76 -2.47 1.42
CA LEU A 63 -7.91 -1.30 1.21
C LEU A 63 -8.22 -0.62 -0.13
N ASN A 64 -9.47 -0.69 -0.60
CA ASN A 64 -9.98 0.13 -1.68
C ASN A 64 -10.02 1.58 -1.15
N VAL A 65 -8.84 2.19 -1.06
CA VAL A 65 -8.64 3.59 -0.69
C VAL A 65 -9.30 4.41 -1.79
N ALA A 66 -10.59 4.65 -1.61
CA ALA A 66 -11.33 5.85 -1.99
C ALA A 66 -10.87 6.60 -3.26
N ASN A 67 -10.63 5.91 -4.37
CA ASN A 67 -10.52 6.52 -5.70
C ASN A 67 -11.64 5.96 -6.58
N GLY A 68 -12.86 6.35 -6.20
CA GLY A 68 -14.07 6.18 -6.99
C GLY A 68 -14.90 7.46 -6.83
N ASN A 69 -14.38 8.55 -7.39
CA ASN A 69 -15.18 9.71 -7.78
C ASN A 69 -15.94 9.37 -9.06
#